data_AF-A0A7W1YBY0-F1
#
_entry.id   AF-A0A7W1YBY0-F1
#
_cell.length_a   1.000
_cell.length_b   1.000
_cell.length_c   1.000
_cell.angle_alpha   90.00
_cell.angle_beta   90.00
_cell.angle_gamma   90.00
#
_symmetry.space_group_name_H-M   'P 1'
#
loop_
_entity.id
_entity.type
_entity.pdbx_description
1 polymer ?
#
loop_
_entity_poly.entity_id
_entity_poly.type
_entity_poly.pdbx_seq_one_letter_code
_entity_poly.pdbx_strand_id
1 'polypeptide(L)' 'MLTQDGNEGAVIPVRLQSKVTEIGTLELWCVSRDSSLRWKLELNIREKTFA' A
#
# COMPACT_ATOMS: atom_id res chain seq x y z
N MET A 1 3.69 -12.20 -0.92
CA MET A 1 2.97 -12.84 0.19
C MET A 1 3.50 -12.20 1.47
N LEU A 2 2.61 -11.66 2.32
CA LEU A 2 2.98 -10.94 3.54
C LEU A 2 3.38 -11.96 4.62
N THR A 3 4.62 -12.44 4.61
CA THR A 3 5.12 -13.36 5.64
C THR A 3 5.97 -12.60 6.64
N GLN A 4 5.35 -12.20 7.75
CA GLN A 4 6.02 -12.04 9.04
C GLN A 4 5.35 -13.05 9.97
N ASP A 5 6.12 -13.82 10.75
CA ASP A 5 5.72 -14.86 11.73
C ASP A 5 4.39 -14.61 12.47
N GLY A 6 3.29 -14.81 11.76
CA GLY A 6 1.97 -14.39 12.14
C GLY A 6 1.01 -15.20 11.28
N ASN A 7 0.15 -15.94 11.98
CA ASN A 7 -0.81 -16.89 11.44
C ASN A 7 -1.29 -16.49 10.04
N GLU A 8 -1.04 -17.34 9.04
CA GLU A 8 -1.34 -17.06 7.64
C GLU A 8 -2.82 -16.60 7.53
N GLY A 9 -3.04 -15.38 7.03
CA GLY A 9 -4.37 -14.74 7.02
C GLY A 9 -4.63 -13.70 8.12
N ALA A 10 -3.65 -13.36 8.95
CA ALA A 10 -3.78 -12.27 9.92
C ALA A 10 -4.01 -10.90 9.23
N VAL A 11 -5.01 -10.15 9.71
CA VAL A 11 -5.29 -8.79 9.26
C VAL A 11 -4.37 -7.82 9.99
N ILE A 12 -3.49 -7.15 9.24
CA ILE A 12 -2.59 -6.14 9.81
C ILE A 12 -3.20 -4.75 9.60
N PRO A 13 -3.46 -3.99 10.67
CA PRO A 13 -3.98 -2.65 10.52
C PRO A 13 -2.87 -1.69 10.07
N VAL A 14 -3.16 -0.89 9.04
CA VAL A 14 -2.18 0.00 8.41
C VAL A 14 -2.73 1.43 8.30
N ARG A 15 -1.82 2.41 8.25
CA ARG A 15 -2.11 3.76 7.73
C ARG A 15 -1.61 3.85 6.29
N LEU A 16 -2.39 4.48 5.42
CA LEU A 16 -1.91 4.83 4.08
C LEU A 16 -1.07 6.11 4.18
N GLN A 17 0.15 6.03 3.67
CA GLN A 17 1.00 7.20 3.47
C GLN A 17 1.10 7.49 1.98
N SER A 18 0.96 8.76 1.63
CA SER A 18 1.13 9.27 0.28
C SER A 18 2.36 10.16 0.19
N LYS A 19 3.03 10.10 -0.96
CA LYS A 19 4.10 11.03 -1.33
C LYS A 19 3.98 11.36 -2.81
N VAL A 20 4.05 12.63 -3.14
CA VAL A 20 4.21 13.07 -4.53
C VAL A 20 5.71 13.20 -4.79
N THR A 21 6.20 12.58 -5.86
CA THR A 21 7.60 12.71 -6.29
C THR A 21 7.81 14.01 -7.07
N GLU A 22 9.06 14.39 -7.28
CA GLU A 22 9.42 15.60 -8.06
C GLU A 22 8.84 15.57 -9.48
N ILE A 23 8.76 14.37 -10.08
CA ILE A 23 8.18 14.15 -11.41
C ILE A 23 6.64 14.01 -11.39
N GLY A 24 5.99 14.33 -10.28
CA GLY A 24 4.53 14.32 -10.15
C GLY A 24 3.91 12.93 -10.01
N THR A 25 4.70 11.89 -9.75
CA THR A 25 4.16 10.54 -9.50
C THR A 25 3.64 10.44 -8.07
N LEU A 26 2.43 9.88 -7.90
CA LEU A 26 1.89 9.56 -6.58
C LEU A 26 2.39 8.17 -6.15
N GLU A 27 3.14 8.11 -5.06
CA GLU A 27 3.48 6.87 -4.37
C GLU A 27 2.58 6.66 -3.17
N LEU A 28 2.12 5.42 -2.97
CA LEU A 28 1.32 5.00 -1.82
C LEU A 28 2.00 3.84 -1.09
N TRP A 29 1.95 3.90 0.24
CA TRP A 29 2.52 2.91 1.13
C TRP A 29 1.52 2.52 2.21
N CYS A 30 1.39 1.21 2.47
CA CYS A 30 0.74 0.68 3.66
C CYS A 30 1.79 0.61 4.77
N VAL A 31 1.65 1.40 5.82
CA VAL A 31 2.56 1.38 6.97
C VAL A 31 1.84 0.79 8.16
N SER A 32 2.41 -0.26 8.75
CA SER A 32 1.86 -0.90 9.95
C SER A 32 1.68 0.12 11.07
N ARG A 33 0.57 0.02 11.81
CA ARG A 33 0.37 0.86 13.00
C ARG A 33 1.23 0.41 14.17
N ASP A 34 1.51 -0.88 14.23
CA ASP A 34 1.98 -1.57 15.43
C ASP A 34 3.40 -2.17 15.24
N SER A 35 3.99 -1.99 14.06
CA SER A 35 5.36 -2.46 13.74
C SER A 35 6.06 -1.55 12.74
N SER A 36 7.35 -1.78 12.50
CA SER A 36 8.15 -1.05 11.50
C SER A 36 7.92 -1.54 10.05
N LEU A 37 6.98 -2.45 9.85
CA LEU A 37 6.69 -2.98 8.52
C LEU A 37 6.01 -1.94 7.63
N ARG A 38 6.40 -1.97 6.36
CA ARG A 38 5.76 -1.18 5.32
C ARG A 38 5.74 -1.93 3.99
N TRP A 39 4.71 -1.66 3.20
CA TRP A 39 4.52 -2.27 1.89
C TRP A 39 4.18 -1.20 0.86
N LYS A 40 4.84 -1.25 -0.30
CA LYS A 40 4.50 -0.37 -1.41
C LYS A 40 3.18 -0.85 -2.01
N LEU A 41 2.26 0.08 -2.22
CA LEU A 41 1.01 -0.20 -2.91
C LEU A 41 1.18 0.10 -4.40
N GLU A 42 1.09 -0.93 -5.23
CA GLU A 42 1.08 -0.81 -6.68
C GLU A 42 -0.36 -0.87 -7.18
N LEU A 43 -0.79 0.18 -7.89
CA LEU A 43 -2.13 0.29 -8.44
C LEU A 43 -2.10 0.04 -9.94
N ASN A 44 -2.94 -0.89 -10.41
CA ASN A 44 -3.27 -1.01 -11.82
C ASN A 44 -4.61 -0.31 -12.06
N ILE A 45 -4.56 0.98 -12.40
CA ILE A 45 -5.77 1.75 -12.73
C ILE A 45 -6.10 1.48 -14.20
N ARG A 46 -7.30 0.98 -14.46
CA ARG A 46 -7.86 0.86 -15.81
C ARG A 46 -8.98 1.88 -15.94
N GLU A 47 -8.89 2.74 -16.93
CA GLU A 47 -9.97 3.68 -17.21
C GLU A 47 -11.21 2.92 -17.70
N LYS A 48 -12.36 3.21 -17.10
CA LYS A 48 -13.64 2.95 -17.75
C LYS A 48 -14.02 4.24 -18.44
N THR A 49 -13.82 4.30 -19.75
CA THR A 49 -14.39 5.36 -20.57
C THR A 49 -15.91 5.22 -20.50
N PHE A 50 -16.58 6.20 -19.89
CA PHE A 50 -18.03 6.33 -20.03
C PHE A 50 -18.28 7.00 -21.38
N ALA A 51 -18.99 6.29 -22.26
CA ALA A 51 -19.48 6.80 -23.54
C ALA A 51 -20.68 7.74 -23.33
#